data_AF-A0A838D0U7-F1
#
_entry.id   AF-A0A838D0U7-F1
#
_cell.length_a   1.000
_cell.length_b   1.000
_cell.length_c   1.000
_cell.angle_alpha   90.00
_cell.angle_beta   90.00
_cell.angle_gamma   90.00
#
_symmetry.space_group_name_H-M   'P 1'
#
loop_
_entity.id
_entity.type
_entity.pdbx_description
1 polymer ?
#
loop_
_entity_poly.entity_id
_entity_poly.type
_entity_poly.pdbx_seq_one_letter_code
_entity_poly.pdbx_strand_id
1 'polypeptide(L)'
;MPRRPVPAYIYGFVLQEVNLPFDDSSELEEVVEEILPDLSPEHYPHLLELTTDHILQPGYSYGNEFDYGLGLILDGLEAAARG
;
A
#
# COMPACT_ATOMS: atom_id res chain seq x y z
N MET A 1 16.80 19.91 7.29
CA MET A 1 15.68 19.39 8.11
C MET A 1 15.91 17.88 8.25
N PRO A 2 15.97 17.30 9.46
CA PRO A 2 16.20 15.86 9.57
C PRO A 2 14.98 15.15 8.98
N ARG A 3 15.20 14.23 8.02
CA ARG A 3 14.13 13.36 7.53
C ARG A 3 13.68 12.51 8.72
N ARG A 4 12.42 12.64 9.14
CA ARG A 4 11.79 11.78 10.14
C ARG A 4 10.90 10.78 9.41
N PRO A 5 11.45 9.68 8.87
CA PRO A 5 10.71 8.79 7.99
C PRO A 5 9.59 8.03 8.74
N VAL A 6 9.78 7.71 10.02
CA VAL A 6 8.76 7.01 10.82
C VAL A 6 7.47 7.83 10.98
N PRO A 7 7.48 9.09 11.48
CA PRO A 7 6.27 9.90 11.52
C PRO A 7 5.65 10.18 10.14
N ALA A 8 6.46 10.32 9.09
CA ALA A 8 5.95 10.54 7.74
C ALA A 8 5.22 9.31 7.19
N TYR A 9 5.76 8.11 7.45
CA TYR A 9 5.14 6.85 7.08
C TYR A 9 3.83 6.62 7.82
N ILE A 10 3.82 6.77 9.16
CA ILE A 10 2.61 6.61 9.97
C ILE A 10 1.52 7.57 9.49
N TYR A 11 1.87 8.84 9.25
CA TYR A 11 0.91 9.82 8.74
C TYR A 11 0.35 9.44 7.36
N GLY A 12 1.21 9.03 6.43
CA GLY A 12 0.79 8.61 5.09
C GLY A 12 -0.11 7.39 5.12
N PHE A 13 0.24 6.40 5.96
CA PHE A 13 -0.54 5.18 6.14
C PHE A 13 -1.93 5.48 6.69
N VAL A 14 -2.03 6.25 7.78
CA VAL A 14 -3.32 6.64 8.38
C VAL A 14 -4.14 7.48 7.40
N LEU A 15 -3.52 8.39 6.64
CA LEU A 15 -4.23 9.17 5.64
C LEU A 15 -4.86 8.26 4.57
N GLN A 16 -4.12 7.24 4.13
CA GLN A 16 -4.61 6.30 3.14
C GLN A 16 -5.69 5.38 3.72
N GLU A 17 -5.50 4.82 4.91
CA GLU A 17 -6.49 4.00 5.64
C GLU A 17 -7.82 4.74 5.85
N VAL A 18 -7.79 6.03 6.22
CA VAL A 18 -9.01 6.83 6.42
C VAL A 18 -9.72 7.19 5.11
N ASN A 19 -8.99 7.35 4.00
CA ASN A 19 -9.57 7.67 2.69
C ASN A 19 -9.92 6.42 1.86
N LEU A 20 -9.40 5.26 2.25
CA LEU A 20 -9.70 3.95 1.71
C LEU A 20 -10.29 3.09 2.85
N PRO A 21 -11.51 3.40 3.33
CA PRO A 21 -12.12 2.71 4.46
C PRO A 21 -12.69 1.35 4.01
N PHE A 22 -11.85 0.56 3.34
CA PHE A 22 -12.19 -0.77 2.88
C PHE A 22 -12.06 -1.72 4.07
N ASP A 23 -13.12 -1.80 4.87
CA ASP A 23 -13.21 -2.75 5.98
C ASP A 23 -13.24 -4.20 5.46
N ASP A 24 -13.57 -4.39 4.17
CA ASP A 24 -13.61 -5.69 3.49
C ASP A 24 -13.08 -5.65 2.05
N SER A 25 -12.53 -6.77 1.58
CA SER A 25 -11.97 -6.90 0.23
C SER A 25 -13.01 -6.74 -0.89
N SER A 26 -14.31 -6.90 -0.58
CA SER A 26 -15.40 -6.72 -1.56
C SER A 26 -15.60 -5.26 -1.98
N GLU A 27 -15.40 -4.29 -1.10
CA GLU A 27 -15.50 -2.86 -1.44
C GLU A 27 -14.30 -2.41 -2.30
N LEU A 28 -13.15 -3.05 -2.12
CA LEU A 28 -11.96 -2.88 -2.97
C LEU A 28 -12.19 -3.46 -4.37
N GLU A 29 -12.80 -4.65 -4.45
CA GLU A 29 -13.17 -5.29 -5.70
C GLU A 29 -14.04 -4.38 -6.57
N GLU A 30 -15.07 -3.75 -6.01
CA GLU A 30 -15.96 -2.83 -6.77
C GLU A 30 -15.21 -1.63 -7.34
N VAL A 31 -14.34 -0.97 -6.55
CA VAL A 31 -13.55 0.18 -7.01
C VAL A 31 -12.55 -0.24 -8.09
N VAL A 32 -11.94 -1.41 -7.91
CA VAL A 32 -11.02 -1.99 -8.88
C VAL A 32 -11.73 -2.34 -10.17
N GLU A 33 -12.94 -2.92 -10.12
CA GLU A 33 -13.78 -3.21 -11.29
C GLU A 33 -14.22 -1.96 -12.04
N GLU A 34 -14.42 -0.82 -11.35
CA GLU A 34 -14.74 0.46 -11.98
C GLU A 34 -13.53 1.07 -12.72
N ILE A 35 -12.32 0.90 -12.18
CA ILE A 35 -11.11 1.57 -12.68
C ILE A 35 -10.32 0.71 -13.66
N LEU A 36 -10.26 -0.62 -13.45
CA LEU A 36 -9.51 -1.56 -14.30
C LEU A 36 -9.83 -1.48 -15.80
N PRO A 37 -11.10 -1.33 -16.23
CA PRO A 37 -11.44 -1.26 -17.65
C PRO A 37 -10.77 -0.09 -18.37
N ASP A 38 -10.50 1.00 -17.64
CA ASP A 38 -9.85 2.20 -18.17
C ASP A 38 -8.32 2.15 -18.05
N LEU A 39 -7.78 1.19 -17.28
CA LEU A 39 -6.34 0.98 -17.13
C LEU A 39 -5.79 0.17 -18.31
N SER A 40 -5.08 0.85 -19.20
CA SER A 40 -4.38 0.20 -20.30
C SER A 40 -3.23 -0.69 -19.79
N PRO A 41 -3.23 -2.01 -20.09
CA PRO A 41 -2.17 -2.93 -19.67
C PRO A 41 -0.79 -2.60 -20.24
N GLU A 42 -0.74 -1.96 -21.40
CA GLU A 42 0.50 -1.51 -22.02
C GLU A 42 1.15 -0.34 -21.28
N HIS A 43 0.33 0.48 -20.60
CA HIS A 43 0.79 1.69 -19.93
C HIS A 43 1.01 1.48 -18.42
N TYR A 44 0.26 0.58 -17.80
CA TYR A 44 0.30 0.35 -16.35
C TYR A 44 0.46 -1.13 -15.95
N PRO A 45 1.45 -1.85 -16.50
CA PRO A 45 1.58 -3.30 -16.29
C PRO A 45 1.75 -3.68 -14.81
N HIS A 46 2.55 -2.94 -14.04
CA HIS A 46 2.78 -3.21 -12.62
C HIS A 46 1.60 -2.85 -11.73
N LEU A 47 0.75 -1.91 -12.14
CA LEU A 47 -0.47 -1.60 -11.41
C LEU A 47 -1.50 -2.72 -11.60
N LEU A 48 -1.57 -3.27 -12.82
CA LEU A 48 -2.39 -4.43 -13.11
C LEU A 48 -1.93 -5.65 -12.31
N GLU A 49 -0.63 -5.95 -12.31
CA GLU A 49 -0.02 -7.02 -11.50
C GLU A 49 -0.33 -6.84 -10.00
N LEU A 50 -0.12 -5.64 -9.45
CA LEU A 50 -0.45 -5.35 -8.06
C LEU A 50 -1.93 -5.63 -7.76
N THR A 51 -2.79 -5.20 -8.66
CA THR A 51 -4.24 -5.32 -8.49
C THR A 51 -4.67 -6.79 -8.54
N THR A 52 -4.23 -7.54 -9.54
CA THR A 52 -4.65 -8.94 -9.72
C THR A 52 -4.02 -9.88 -8.72
N ASP A 53 -2.75 -9.68 -8.39
CA ASP A 53 -1.97 -10.65 -7.66
C ASP A 53 -1.93 -10.37 -6.16
N HIS A 54 -2.32 -9.16 -5.73
CA HIS A 54 -2.33 -8.77 -4.32
C HIS A 54 -3.68 -8.21 -3.86
N ILE A 55 -4.19 -7.15 -4.50
CA ILE A 55 -5.38 -6.44 -4.00
C ILE A 55 -6.64 -7.31 -4.07
N LEU A 56 -6.84 -7.99 -5.21
CA LEU A 56 -8.01 -8.85 -5.45
C LEU A 56 -7.88 -10.26 -4.83
N GLN A 57 -6.80 -10.53 -4.09
CA GLN A 57 -6.66 -11.84 -3.46
C GLN A 57 -7.52 -11.94 -2.19
N PRO A 58 -8.18 -13.08 -1.95
CA PRO A 58 -8.99 -13.28 -0.76
C PRO A 58 -8.21 -13.02 0.52
N GLY A 59 -8.78 -12.21 1.42
CA GLY A 59 -8.17 -11.88 2.71
C GLY A 59 -7.09 -10.79 2.64
N TYR A 60 -6.96 -10.10 1.51
CA TYR A 60 -6.21 -8.86 1.45
C TYR A 60 -6.84 -7.82 2.40
N SER A 61 -5.99 -7.19 3.21
CA SER A 61 -6.36 -6.05 4.04
C SER A 61 -5.20 -5.08 4.03
N TYR A 62 -5.46 -3.84 3.64
CA TYR A 62 -4.45 -2.79 3.59
C TYR A 62 -3.75 -2.61 4.95
N GLY A 63 -4.49 -2.79 6.06
CA GLY A 63 -3.97 -2.75 7.41
C GLY A 63 -2.81 -3.71 7.68
N ASN A 64 -2.78 -4.87 7.01
CA ASN A 64 -1.73 -5.87 7.17
C ASN A 64 -0.37 -5.39 6.61
N GLU A 65 -0.35 -4.37 5.76
CA GLU A 65 0.88 -3.83 5.18
C GLU A 65 1.65 -2.91 6.15
N PHE A 66 1.00 -2.44 7.22
CA PHE A 66 1.58 -1.46 8.16
C PHE A 66 2.87 -1.97 8.81
N ASP A 67 2.81 -3.16 9.40
CA ASP A 67 3.94 -3.72 10.16
C ASP A 67 5.12 -4.00 9.23
N TYR A 68 4.84 -4.48 8.02
CA TYR A 68 5.86 -4.74 7.01
C TYR A 68 6.57 -3.46 6.59
N GLY A 69 5.83 -2.41 6.21
CA GLY A 69 6.43 -1.16 5.76
C GLY A 69 7.16 -0.42 6.89
N LEU A 70 6.63 -0.45 8.12
CA LEU A 70 7.32 0.08 9.29
C LEU A 70 8.63 -0.67 9.55
N GLY A 71 8.62 -2.00 9.45
CA GLY A 71 9.80 -2.86 9.56
C GLY A 71 10.89 -2.44 8.58
N LEU A 72 10.55 -2.29 7.29
CA LEU A 72 11.51 -1.84 6.26
C LEU A 72 12.15 -0.48 6.58
N ILE A 73 11.37 0.46 7.12
CA ILE A 73 11.89 1.79 7.50
C ILE A 73 12.84 1.67 8.69
N LEU A 74 12.49 0.88 9.70
CA LEU A 74 13.31 0.68 10.88
C LEU A 74 14.62 -0.03 10.53
N ASP A 75 14.56 -1.08 9.70
CA ASP A 75 15.72 -1.81 9.19
C ASP A 75 16.65 -0.89 8.39
N GLY A 76 16.09 -0.05 7.52
CA GLY A 76 16.85 0.94 6.75
C GLY A 76 17.53 2.00 7.63
N LEU A 77 16.84 2.46 8.68
CA LEU A 77 17.42 3.37 9.66
C LEU A 77 18.54 2.72 10.47
N GLU A 78 18.35 1.47 10.89
CA GLU A 78 19.38 0.71 11.62
C GLU A 78 20.62 0.49 10.74
N ALA A 79 20.43 0.10 9.48
CA ALA A 79 21.53 -0.05 8.52
C ALA A 79 22.29 1.26 8.32
N ALA A 80 21.59 2.38 8.17
CA ALA A 80 22.19 3.70 8.02
C ALA A 80 22.93 4.19 9.28
N ALA A 81 22.52 3.74 10.47
CA ALA A 81 23.18 4.09 11.73
C ALA A 81 24.44 3.25 12.01
N ARG A 82 24.55 2.07 11.36
CA ARG A 82 25.70 1.15 11.49
C ARG A 82 26.82 1.43 10.47
N GLY A 83 26.56 2.26 9.45
CA GLY A 83 27.53 2.71 8.45
C GLY A 83 28.11 4.08 8.75
#